data_AF-A0A4Y4XP63-F1
#
_entry.id   AF-A0A4Y4XP63-F1
#
_cell.length_a   1.000
_cell.length_b   1.000
_cell.length_c   1.000
_cell.angle_alpha   90.00
_cell.angle_beta   90.00
_cell.angle_gamma   90.00
#
_symmetry.space_group_name_H-M   'P 1'
#
loop_
_entity.id
_entity.type
_entity.pdbx_description
1 polymer ?
#
loop_
_entity_poly.entity_id
_entity_poly.type
_entity_poly.pdbx_seq_one_letter_code
_entity_poly.pdbx_strand_id
1 'polypeptide(L)'
;MLKKIFYGFIVLFLIIIGLLAILIAQVWVTTDKDIAKIKDYRPGVASQILDRKGRLIANIYDKEFRFYARFEEIPPRFIESLLAVEDTLFFEHGGINLDAIMRAMIKNAKSGRYTEGGSTLTQ
;
A
#
# COMPACT_ATOMS: atom_id res chain seq x y z
N MET A 1 -53.30 7.38 0.28
CA MET A 1 -52.25 6.40 -0.10
C MET A 1 -50.90 7.06 -0.40
N LEU A 2 -50.85 8.15 -1.19
CA LEU A 2 -49.60 8.79 -1.62
C LEU A 2 -48.68 9.27 -0.49
N LYS A 3 -49.23 9.85 0.59
CA LYS A 3 -48.43 10.29 1.77
C LYS A 3 -47.73 9.13 2.48
N LYS A 4 -48.36 7.96 2.60
CA LYS A 4 -47.77 6.78 3.24
C LYS A 4 -46.60 6.22 2.42
N ILE A 5 -46.73 6.23 1.09
CA ILE A 5 -45.67 5.86 0.15
C ILE A 5 -44.49 6.84 0.28
N PHE A 6 -44.77 8.15 0.33
CA PHE A 6 -43.75 9.19 0.53
C PHE A 6 -42.97 9.04 1.85
N TYR A 7 -43.66 8.80 2.98
CA TYR A 7 -42.97 8.52 4.25
C TYR A 7 -42.16 7.21 4.21
N GLY A 8 -42.63 6.19 3.49
CA GLY A 8 -41.87 4.96 3.26
C GLY A 8 -40.53 5.21 2.54
N PHE A 9 -40.54 6.07 1.52
CA PHE A 9 -39.31 6.48 0.83
C PHE A 9 -38.37 7.28 1.72
N ILE A 10 -38.89 8.18 2.57
CA ILE A 10 -38.07 8.93 3.53
C ILE A 10 -37.40 7.97 4.53
N VAL A 11 -38.14 7.02 5.08
CA VAL A 11 -37.60 6.03 6.01
C VAL A 11 -36.52 5.18 5.34
N LEU A 12 -36.76 4.70 4.12
CA LEU A 12 -35.78 3.93 3.35
C LEU A 12 -34.51 4.75 3.07
N PHE A 13 -34.66 6.03 2.70
CA PHE A 13 -33.54 6.93 2.47
C PHE A 13 -32.69 7.16 3.74
N LEU A 14 -33.35 7.37 4.89
CA LEU A 14 -32.66 7.50 6.18
C LEU A 14 -31.92 6.21 6.57
N ILE A 15 -32.50 5.03 6.28
CA ILE A 15 -31.83 3.73 6.51
C ILE A 15 -30.58 3.63 5.62
N ILE A 16 -30.67 3.97 4.34
CA ILE A 16 -29.53 3.93 3.42
C ILE A 16 -28.41 4.87 3.89
N ILE A 17 -28.75 6.10 4.28
CA ILE A 17 -27.77 7.05 4.83
C ILE A 17 -27.14 6.51 6.13
N GLY A 18 -27.95 5.93 7.01
CA GLY A 18 -27.46 5.32 8.25
C GLY A 18 -26.48 4.18 7.97
N LEU A 19 -26.81 3.28 7.04
CA LEU A 19 -25.93 2.18 6.62
C LEU A 19 -24.64 2.70 5.96
N LEU A 20 -24.73 3.73 5.11
CA LEU A 20 -23.57 4.34 4.48
C LEU A 20 -22.66 5.01 5.52
N ALA A 21 -23.23 5.70 6.51
CA ALA A 21 -22.47 6.31 7.60
C ALA A 21 -21.76 5.25 8.46
N ILE A 22 -22.41 4.12 8.73
CA ILE A 22 -21.78 2.98 9.43
C ILE A 22 -20.63 2.41 8.61
N LEU A 23 -20.83 2.16 7.31
CA LEU A 23 -19.79 1.65 6.41
C LEU A 23 -18.58 2.59 6.37
N ILE A 24 -18.83 3.89 6.21
CA ILE A 24 -17.80 4.91 6.25
C ILE A 24 -17.05 4.83 7.58
N ALA A 25 -17.74 4.90 8.72
CA ALA A 25 -17.12 4.83 10.04
C ALA A 25 -16.26 3.57 10.23
N GLN A 26 -16.70 2.42 9.72
CA GLN A 26 -15.91 1.18 9.74
C GLN A 26 -14.63 1.33 8.92
N VAL A 27 -14.72 1.83 7.68
CA VAL A 27 -13.56 2.08 6.81
C VAL A 27 -12.58 3.05 7.46
N TRP A 28 -13.06 4.12 8.09
CA TRP A 28 -12.19 5.08 8.80
C TRP A 28 -11.41 4.41 9.94
N VAL A 29 -12.10 3.65 10.80
CA VAL A 29 -11.47 2.98 11.95
C VAL A 29 -10.45 1.92 11.52
N THR A 30 -10.74 1.15 10.46
CA THR A 30 -9.81 0.14 9.95
C THR A 30 -8.60 0.79 9.27
N THR A 31 -8.84 1.80 8.44
CA THR A 31 -7.79 2.48 7.67
C THR A 31 -6.81 3.23 8.57
N ASP A 32 -7.29 3.88 9.65
CA ASP A 32 -6.42 4.60 10.59
C ASP A 32 -5.37 3.68 11.24
N LYS A 33 -5.78 2.47 11.64
CA LYS A 33 -4.88 1.45 12.19
C LYS A 33 -3.84 0.96 11.19
N ASP A 34 -4.22 0.82 9.92
CA ASP A 34 -3.30 0.38 8.87
C ASP A 34 -2.33 1.49 8.45
N ILE A 35 -2.81 2.74 8.38
CA ILE A 35 -1.96 3.91 8.14
C ILE A 35 -0.93 4.07 9.26
N ALA A 36 -1.31 3.82 10.52
CA ALA A 36 -0.39 3.93 11.65
C ALA A 36 0.83 2.99 11.51
N LYS A 37 0.65 1.80 10.92
CA LYS A 37 1.75 0.85 10.67
C LYS A 37 2.79 1.39 9.68
N ILE A 38 2.37 2.24 8.74
CA ILE A 38 3.24 2.84 7.72
C ILE A 38 3.89 4.12 8.27
N LYS A 39 3.11 4.97 8.95
CA LYS A 39 3.60 6.24 9.53
C LYS A 39 4.65 6.00 10.61
N ASP A 40 4.40 5.04 11.49
CA ASP A 40 5.31 4.69 12.59
C ASP A 40 6.14 3.43 12.29
N TYR A 41 6.45 3.20 11.01
CA TYR A 41 7.19 2.03 10.60
C TYR A 41 8.63 2.06 11.15
N ARG A 42 8.90 1.18 12.12
CA ARG A 42 10.22 0.96 12.70
C ARG A 42 10.65 -0.49 12.46
N PRO A 43 11.30 -0.78 11.31
CA PRO A 43 11.72 -2.14 11.01
C PRO A 43 12.78 -2.59 12.01
N GLY A 44 12.77 -3.89 12.34
CA GLY A 44 13.89 -4.51 13.02
C GLY A 44 15.14 -4.41 12.13
N VAL A 45 16.19 -3.79 12.64
CA VAL A 45 17.48 -3.67 11.97
C VAL A 45 18.53 -4.50 12.68
N ALA A 46 19.54 -4.93 11.92
CA ALA A 46 20.66 -5.67 12.47
C ALA A 46 21.51 -4.77 13.38
N SER A 47 21.92 -5.29 14.53
CA SER A 47 22.91 -4.66 15.41
C SER A 47 24.32 -5.07 15.00
N GLN A 48 25.26 -4.11 14.99
CA GLN A 48 26.64 -4.37 14.59
C GLN A 48 27.55 -4.47 15.81
N ILE A 49 28.30 -5.58 15.92
CA ILE A 49 29.38 -5.75 16.89
C ILE A 49 30.68 -5.33 16.20
N LEU A 50 31.34 -4.33 16.76
CA LEU A 50 32.62 -3.81 16.27
C LEU A 50 33.74 -4.13 17.26
N ASP A 51 34.97 -4.27 16.75
CA ASP A 51 36.16 -4.38 17.58
C ASP A 51 36.63 -3.00 18.09
N ARG A 52 37.69 -2.98 18.92
CA ARG A 52 38.27 -1.73 19.45
C ARG A 52 38.81 -0.77 18.39
N LYS A 53 39.01 -1.22 17.15
CA LYS A 53 39.45 -0.43 15.99
C LYS A 53 38.29 -0.08 15.06
N GLY A 54 37.04 -0.36 15.43
CA GLY A 54 35.85 -0.09 14.62
C GLY A 54 35.62 -1.10 13.49
N ARG A 55 36.35 -2.22 13.46
CA ARG A 55 36.18 -3.25 12.42
C ARG A 55 34.98 -4.12 12.77
N LEU A 56 34.15 -4.40 11.77
CA LEU A 56 32.99 -5.27 11.94
C LEU A 56 33.42 -6.69 12.33
N ILE A 57 32.88 -7.18 13.45
CA ILE A 57 33.05 -8.56 13.91
C ILE A 57 31.84 -9.40 13.48
N ALA A 58 30.64 -8.92 13.78
CA ALA A 58 29.40 -9.65 13.53
C ALA A 58 28.20 -8.71 13.41
N ASN A 59 27.16 -9.20 12.74
CA ASN A 59 25.84 -8.58 12.76
C ASN A 59 24.87 -9.53 13.47
N ILE A 60 24.11 -9.01 14.43
CA ILE A 60 23.07 -9.76 15.15
C ILE A 60 21.72 -9.27 14.66
N TYR A 61 20.86 -10.22 14.28
CA TYR A 61 19.50 -9.98 13.83
C TYR A 61 18.61 -11.15 14.25
N ASP A 62 17.31 -10.91 14.34
CA ASP A 62 16.32 -11.94 14.71
C ASP A 62 15.89 -12.74 13.47
N LYS A 63 15.01 -12.16 12.64
CA LYS A 63 14.45 -12.84 11.46
C LYS A 63 15.07 -12.39 10.15
N GLU A 64 15.42 -11.11 10.06
CA GLU A 64 15.77 -10.47 8.80
C GLU A 64 17.06 -9.68 8.94
N PHE A 65 17.99 -9.89 8.01
CA PHE A 65 19.22 -9.15 7.94
C PHE A 65 18.98 -7.82 7.20
N ARG A 66 18.70 -6.76 7.96
CA ARG A 66 18.30 -5.45 7.42
C ARG A 66 19.16 -4.32 7.97
N PHE A 67 19.45 -3.35 7.10
CA PHE A 67 19.95 -2.03 7.47
C PHE A 67 18.97 -0.98 7.02
N TYR A 68 18.86 0.09 7.79
CA TYR A 68 18.05 1.24 7.39
C TYR A 68 18.91 2.17 6.54
N ALA A 69 18.44 2.46 5.33
CA ALA A 69 18.98 3.49 4.47
C ALA A 69 17.95 4.62 4.36
N ARG A 70 18.39 5.86 4.55
CA ARG A 70 17.59 7.04 4.25
C ARG A 70 17.44 7.17 2.73
N PHE A 71 16.36 7.81 2.30
CA PHE A 71 16.08 7.96 0.87
C PHE A 71 17.23 8.65 0.11
N GLU A 72 17.86 9.64 0.74
CA GLU A 72 18.98 10.41 0.17
C GLU A 72 20.28 9.61 0.06
N GLU A 73 20.39 8.48 0.78
CA GLU A 73 21.54 7.57 0.72
C GLU A 73 21.43 6.59 -0.45
N ILE A 74 20.24 6.49 -1.07
CA ILE A 74 19.99 5.59 -2.19
C ILE A 74 20.45 6.27 -3.49
N PRO A 75 21.31 5.63 -4.29
CA PRO A 75 21.74 6.20 -5.57
C PRO A 75 20.55 6.50 -6.48
N PRO A 76 20.46 7.69 -7.11
CA PRO A 76 19.34 8.05 -7.97
C PRO A 76 19.09 7.03 -9.09
N ARG A 77 20.17 6.50 -9.67
CA ARG A 77 20.12 5.47 -10.71
C ARG A 77 19.46 4.16 -10.25
N PHE A 78 19.61 3.82 -8.97
CA PHE A 78 18.95 2.66 -8.39
C PHE A 78 17.44 2.89 -8.30
N ILE A 79 17.02 4.08 -7.83
CA ILE A 79 15.61 4.47 -7.76
C ILE A 79 14.99 4.44 -9.16
N GLU A 80 15.63 5.07 -10.16
CA GLU A 80 15.19 5.05 -11.55
C GLU A 80 15.00 3.63 -12.09
N SER A 81 15.95 2.73 -11.79
CA SER A 81 15.90 1.34 -12.26
C SER A 81 14.77 0.55 -11.61
N LEU A 82 14.56 0.73 -10.30
CA LEU A 82 13.47 0.10 -9.56
C LEU A 82 12.12 0.56 -10.10
N LEU A 83 11.93 1.87 -10.29
CA LEU A 83 10.69 2.43 -10.84
C LEU A 83 10.46 1.96 -12.28
N ALA A 84 11.49 1.87 -13.10
CA ALA A 84 11.35 1.39 -14.48
C ALA A 84 10.86 -0.07 -14.57
N VAL A 85 11.16 -0.89 -13.56
CA VAL A 85 10.81 -2.33 -13.53
C VAL A 85 9.49 -2.57 -12.80
N GLU A 86 9.33 -1.99 -11.61
CA GLU A 86 8.22 -2.30 -10.72
C GLU A 86 7.04 -1.35 -10.90
N ASP A 87 7.28 -0.04 -11.05
CA ASP A 87 6.22 0.97 -11.03
C ASP A 87 6.61 2.29 -11.72
N THR A 88 6.43 2.34 -13.03
CA THR A 88 6.92 3.44 -13.88
C THR A 88 6.28 4.79 -13.59
N LEU A 89 5.08 4.79 -12.99
CA LEU A 89 4.29 6.00 -12.70
C LEU A 89 4.13 6.21 -11.20
N PHE A 90 5.04 5.64 -10.38
CA PHE A 90 4.94 5.64 -8.93
C PHE A 90 4.67 7.02 -8.32
N PHE A 91 5.37 8.04 -8.81
CA PHE A 91 5.21 9.43 -8.32
C PHE A 91 4.01 10.17 -8.90
N GLU A 92 3.33 9.59 -9.90
CA GLU A 92 2.19 10.21 -10.58
C GLU A 92 0.84 9.70 -10.03
N HIS A 93 0.82 8.51 -9.42
CA HIS A 93 -0.41 7.92 -8.89
C HIS A 93 -0.49 7.92 -7.36
N GLY A 94 -1.71 7.97 -6.82
CA GLY A 94 -1.98 7.97 -5.38
C GLY A 94 -1.86 6.61 -4.68
N GLY A 95 -0.97 5.73 -5.15
CA GLY A 95 -0.71 4.39 -4.58
C GLY A 95 -1.29 3.22 -5.36
N ILE A 96 -2.24 3.44 -6.27
CA ILE A 96 -2.78 2.42 -7.18
C ILE A 96 -2.66 2.91 -8.62
N ASN A 97 -2.06 2.08 -9.48
CA ASN A 97 -1.88 2.36 -10.89
C ASN A 97 -2.98 1.65 -11.71
N LEU A 98 -4.05 2.36 -12.03
CA LEU A 98 -5.18 1.81 -12.79
C LEU A 98 -4.76 1.38 -14.21
N ASP A 99 -3.83 2.11 -14.82
CA ASP A 99 -3.33 1.79 -16.16
C ASP A 99 -2.57 0.46 -16.16
N ALA A 100 -1.73 0.22 -15.15
CA ALA A 100 -1.03 -1.06 -14.98
C ALA A 100 -2.01 -2.22 -14.76
N ILE A 101 -3.05 -2.04 -13.95
CA ILE A 101 -4.10 -3.03 -13.72
C ILE A 101 -4.83 -3.37 -15.02
N MET A 102 -5.30 -2.36 -15.75
CA MET A 102 -6.03 -2.56 -17.01
C MET A 102 -5.17 -3.23 -18.07
N ARG A 103 -3.90 -2.82 -18.20
CA ARG A 103 -2.93 -3.43 -19.12
C ARG A 103 -2.71 -4.91 -18.79
N ALA A 104 -2.47 -5.22 -17.51
CA ALA A 104 -2.28 -6.59 -17.03
C ALA A 104 -3.52 -7.47 -17.28
N MET A 105 -4.72 -6.96 -16.98
CA MET A 105 -5.98 -7.66 -17.25
C MET A 105 -6.15 -8.01 -18.72
N ILE A 106 -5.95 -7.05 -19.63
CA ILE A 106 -6.08 -7.25 -21.08
C ILE A 106 -5.08 -8.30 -21.56
N LYS A 107 -3.83 -8.24 -21.09
CA LYS A 107 -2.77 -9.16 -21.53
C LYS A 107 -2.97 -10.58 -21.01
N ASN A 108 -3.42 -10.72 -19.76
CA ASN A 108 -3.74 -12.01 -19.17
C ASN A 108 -4.97 -12.64 -19.85
N ALA A 109 -5.99 -11.84 -20.19
CA ALA A 109 -7.14 -12.31 -20.94
C ALA A 109 -6.75 -12.77 -22.35
N LYS A 110 -5.93 -12.00 -23.07
CA LYS A 110 -5.44 -12.37 -24.42
C LYS A 110 -4.55 -13.60 -24.42
N SER A 111 -3.71 -13.77 -23.41
CA SER A 111 -2.79 -14.91 -23.32
C SER A 111 -3.41 -16.17 -22.72
N GLY A 112 -4.61 -16.05 -22.13
CA GLY A 112 -5.33 -17.14 -21.45
C GLY A 112 -4.64 -17.63 -20.18
N ARG A 113 -3.61 -16.91 -19.68
CA ARG A 113 -2.86 -17.26 -18.48
C ARG A 113 -2.36 -16.02 -17.75
N TYR A 114 -1.88 -16.18 -16.52
CA TYR A 114 -1.25 -15.10 -15.79
C TYR A 114 0.14 -14.80 -16.37
N THR A 115 0.29 -13.64 -17.02
CA THR A 115 1.51 -13.20 -17.71
C THR A 115 2.07 -11.88 -17.20
N GLU A 116 1.22 -11.00 -16.65
CA GLU A 116 1.61 -9.68 -16.16
C GLU A 116 0.83 -9.34 -14.88
N GLY A 117 1.50 -8.68 -13.93
CA GLY A 117 0.91 -8.13 -12.72
C GLY A 117 0.53 -6.65 -12.89
N GLY A 118 -0.47 -6.21 -12.13
CA GLY A 118 -0.87 -4.80 -12.05
C GLY A 118 -0.56 -4.18 -10.69
N SER A 119 0.41 -4.74 -9.97
CA SER A 119 0.81 -4.30 -8.63
C SER A 119 1.60 -2.99 -8.69
N THR A 120 1.58 -2.26 -7.58
CA THR A 120 2.36 -1.02 -7.37
C THR A 120 3.30 -1.20 -6.19
N LEU A 121 4.33 -0.37 -6.08
CA LEU A 121 5.27 -0.42 -4.94
C LEU A 121 4.59 -0.17 -3.57
N THR A 122 3.39 0.42 -3.57
CA THR A 122 2.61 0.64 -2.35
C THR A 122 1.92 -0.64 -1.82
N GLN A 123 1.74 -1.66 -2.67
CA GLN A 123 1.08 -2.93 -2.33
C GLN A 123 2.09 -3.97 -1.82
#